data_AF-A0A2V9V3P8-F1
#
_entry.id   AF-A0A2V9V3P8-F1
#
_cell.length_a   1.000
_cell.length_b   1.000
_cell.length_c   1.000
_cell.angle_alpha   90.00
_cell.angle_beta   90.00
_cell.angle_gamma   90.00
#
_symmetry.space_group_name_H-M   'P 1'
#
loop_
_entity.id
_entity.type
_entity.pdbx_description
1 polymer ?
#
loop_
_entity_poly.entity_id
_entity_poly.type
_entity_poly.pdbx_seq_one_letter_code
_entity_poly.pdbx_strand_id
1 'polypeptide(L)'
;MLGSAIELRQAGWLWLHDLSSPSHVLTIFFVVSMFLMQQITPQAGMDPAQQKMMQFTMPLLLGVFTWNLSAGLSLYWAAGNIIGIVQQLAFNRTKFGREMRAHLQKRALKKR
;
A
#
# COMPACT_ATOMS: atom_id res chain seq x y z
N MET A 1 10.37 -2.70 19.94
CA MET A 1 11.33 -3.83 19.87
C MET A 1 11.75 -4.09 18.41
N LEU A 2 12.38 -3.11 17.77
CA LEU A 2 13.10 -3.26 16.48
C LEU A 2 14.46 -2.54 16.48
N GLY A 3 14.81 -1.83 17.55
CA GLY A 3 16.06 -1.06 17.65
C GLY A 3 17.33 -1.90 17.86
N SER A 4 17.21 -3.23 17.91
CA SER A 4 18.29 -4.16 18.26
C SER A 4 18.48 -5.28 17.24
N ALA A 5 17.97 -5.14 16.02
CA ALA A 5 18.34 -6.04 14.93
C ALA A 5 19.69 -5.57 14.35
N ILE A 6 20.77 -5.92 15.03
CA ILE A 6 22.16 -5.70 14.58
C ILE A 6 22.41 -6.28 13.18
N GLU A 7 21.58 -7.24 12.74
CA GLU A 7 21.63 -7.88 11.41
C GLU A 7 21.16 -7.00 10.25
N LEU A 8 20.48 -5.86 10.51
CA LEU A 8 20.07 -4.90 9.47
C LEU A 8 21.12 -3.80 9.22
N ARG A 9 22.12 -3.65 10.10
CA ARG A 9 23.28 -2.80 9.84
C ARG A 9 24.17 -3.50 8.81
N GLN A 10 24.40 -2.86 7.67
CA GLN A 10 25.19 -3.36 6.53
C GLN A 10 24.52 -4.43 5.65
N ALA A 11 23.25 -4.75 5.87
CA ALA A 11 22.51 -5.59 4.92
C ALA A 11 22.19 -4.76 3.67
N GLY A 12 22.83 -5.11 2.55
CA GLY A 12 22.58 -4.49 1.26
C GLY A 12 21.37 -5.15 0.56
N TRP A 13 20.47 -4.34 0.00
CA TRP A 13 19.35 -4.83 -0.82
C TRP A 13 19.34 -4.15 -2.19
N LEU A 14 19.64 -4.91 -3.25
CA LEU A 14 19.73 -4.44 -4.64
C LEU A 14 20.61 -3.19 -4.80
N TRP A 15 20.03 -1.99 -4.73
CA TRP A 15 20.72 -0.70 -4.86
C TRP A 15 20.94 0.03 -3.51
N LEU A 16 20.43 -0.51 -2.39
CA LEU A 16 20.61 0.07 -1.06
C LEU A 16 21.82 -0.53 -0.38
N HIS A 17 22.74 0.34 0.03
CA HIS A 17 23.94 -0.02 0.78
C HIS A 17 23.67 -0.21 2.29
N ASP A 18 22.56 0.31 2.83
CA ASP A 18 22.24 0.18 4.25
C ASP A 18 20.73 0.25 4.52
N LEU A 19 20.15 -0.87 4.96
CA LEU A 19 18.75 -0.99 5.38
C LEU A 19 18.46 -0.36 6.74
N SER A 20 19.50 -0.06 7.55
CA SER A 20 19.35 0.60 8.85
C SER A 20 19.15 2.11 8.72
N SER A 21 19.59 2.71 7.61
CA SER A 21 19.44 4.16 7.36
C SER A 21 18.06 4.49 6.77
N PRO A 22 17.47 5.67 7.04
CA PRO A 22 16.23 6.09 6.39
C PRO A 22 16.45 6.23 4.87
N SER A 23 15.63 5.55 4.07
CA SER A 23 15.68 5.67 2.60
C SER A 23 14.44 6.39 2.10
N HIS A 24 14.62 7.66 1.73
CA HIS A 24 13.58 8.50 1.14
C HIS A 24 12.95 7.87 -0.11
N VAL A 25 13.75 7.18 -0.93
CA VAL A 25 13.28 6.50 -2.15
C VAL A 25 12.30 5.37 -1.80
N LEU A 26 12.59 4.58 -0.76
CA LEU A 26 11.69 3.49 -0.35
C LEU A 26 10.45 4.00 0.32
N THR A 27 10.55 5.06 1.12
CA THR A 27 9.37 5.65 1.73
C THR A 27 8.43 6.21 0.66
N ILE A 28 8.96 6.89 -0.36
CA ILE A 28 8.14 7.35 -1.51
C ILE A 28 7.52 6.14 -2.23
N PHE A 29 8.30 5.09 -2.51
CA PHE A 29 7.79 3.90 -3.17
C PHE A 29 6.69 3.20 -2.34
N PHE A 30 6.88 3.09 -1.03
CA PHE A 30 5.91 2.57 -0.09
C PHE A 30 4.59 3.36 -0.17
N VAL A 31 4.64 4.70 -0.07
CA VAL A 31 3.46 5.56 -0.16
C VAL A 31 2.73 5.40 -1.48
N VAL A 32 3.47 5.37 -2.60
CA VAL A 32 2.89 5.18 -3.94
C VAL A 32 2.26 3.78 -4.07
N SER A 33 2.93 2.74 -3.59
CA SER A 33 2.40 1.37 -3.62
C SER A 33 1.13 1.23 -2.77
N MET A 34 1.09 1.87 -1.61
CA MET A 34 -0.06 1.85 -0.72
C MET A 34 -1.25 2.60 -1.35
N PHE A 35 -0.98 3.72 -2.01
CA PHE A 35 -1.99 4.47 -2.76
C PHE A 35 -2.57 3.64 -3.92
N LEU A 36 -1.71 2.97 -4.70
CA LEU A 36 -2.15 2.07 -5.78
C LEU A 36 -2.99 0.91 -5.24
N MET A 37 -2.58 0.30 -4.12
CA MET A 37 -3.34 -0.77 -3.49
C MET A 37 -4.74 -0.32 -3.07
N GLN A 38 -4.88 0.87 -2.49
CA GLN A 38 -6.16 1.46 -2.10
C GLN A 38 -7.05 1.84 -3.29
N GLN A 39 -6.47 2.11 -4.46
CA GLN A 39 -7.23 2.35 -5.69
C GLN A 39 -7.75 1.06 -6.33
N ILE A 40 -6.96 -0.02 -6.27
CA ILE A 40 -7.34 -1.31 -6.86
C ILE A 40 -8.33 -2.08 -5.95
N THR A 41 -8.29 -1.80 -4.64
CA THR A 41 -9.20 -2.41 -3.66
C THR A 41 -10.58 -1.75 -3.72
N PRO A 42 -11.66 -2.50 -4.04
CA PRO A 42 -13.01 -1.94 -4.07
C PRO A 42 -13.48 -1.58 -2.66
N GLN A 43 -13.61 -0.29 -2.34
CA GLN A 43 -14.21 0.17 -1.08
C GLN A 43 -15.73 0.33 -1.27
N ALA A 44 -16.44 -0.78 -1.11
CA ALA A 44 -17.89 -0.82 -1.25
C ALA A 44 -18.59 -0.41 0.06
N GLY A 45 -19.46 0.60 0.01
CA GLY A 45 -20.37 0.94 1.12
C GLY A 45 -19.93 2.08 2.04
N MET A 46 -18.82 2.75 1.75
CA MET A 46 -18.41 3.98 2.44
C MET A 46 -18.91 5.24 1.72
N ASP A 47 -19.19 6.30 2.46
CA ASP A 47 -19.54 7.59 1.86
C ASP A 47 -18.36 8.19 1.07
N PRO A 48 -18.61 8.90 -0.06
CA PRO A 48 -17.56 9.41 -0.94
C PRO A 48 -16.51 10.28 -0.23
N ALA A 49 -16.93 11.01 0.81
CA ALA A 49 -16.05 11.85 1.62
C ALA A 49 -15.09 11.00 2.50
N GLN A 50 -15.61 9.94 3.12
CA GLN A 50 -14.81 9.03 3.95
C GLN A 50 -13.86 8.18 3.10
N GLN A 51 -14.31 7.77 1.90
CA GLN A 51 -13.48 7.07 0.92
C GLN A 51 -12.28 7.93 0.48
N LYS A 52 -12.50 9.20 0.13
CA LYS A 52 -11.41 10.12 -0.22
C LYS A 52 -10.45 10.32 0.94
N MET A 53 -10.97 10.50 2.16
CA MET A 53 -10.10 10.62 3.34
C MET A 53 -9.24 9.35 3.54
N MET A 54 -9.82 8.16 3.40
CA MET A 54 -9.09 6.91 3.59
C MET A 54 -8.09 6.63 2.45
N GLN A 55 -8.41 7.04 1.21
CA GLN A 55 -7.52 6.88 0.05
C GLN A 55 -6.32 7.83 0.04
N PHE A 56 -6.47 9.04 0.56
CA PHE A 56 -5.43 10.08 0.45
C PHE A 56 -4.76 10.39 1.79
N THR A 57 -5.54 10.54 2.87
CA THR A 57 -5.01 11.00 4.16
C THR A 57 -4.23 9.90 4.88
N MET A 58 -4.70 8.65 4.85
CA MET A 58 -4.02 7.53 5.51
C MET A 58 -2.62 7.24 4.96
N PRO A 59 -2.43 7.02 3.64
CA PRO A 59 -1.09 6.75 3.11
C PRO A 59 -0.16 7.96 3.23
N LEU A 60 -0.69 9.19 3.22
CA LEU A 60 0.10 10.40 3.43
C LEU A 60 0.65 10.50 4.85
N LEU A 61 -0.19 10.28 5.87
CA LEU A 61 0.22 10.31 7.28
C LEU A 61 1.24 9.21 7.59
N LEU A 62 0.99 7.98 7.10
CA LEU A 62 1.93 6.88 7.23
C LEU A 62 3.24 7.12 6.47
N GLY A 63 3.16 7.78 5.30
CA GLY A 63 4.33 8.20 4.52
C GLY A 63 5.22 9.20 5.25
N VAL A 64 4.63 10.24 5.82
CA VAL A 64 5.37 11.25 6.61
C VAL A 64 5.94 10.63 7.89
N PHE A 65 5.21 9.72 8.52
CA PHE A 65 5.68 9.00 9.70
C PHE A 65 6.87 8.07 9.37
N THR A 66 6.80 7.35 8.26
CA THR A 66 7.86 6.46 7.78
C THR A 66 9.03 7.18 7.12
N TRP A 67 8.93 8.49 6.87
CA TRP A 67 10.01 9.33 6.34
C TRP A 67 11.24 9.37 7.26
N ASN A 68 11.02 9.33 8.57
CA ASN A 68 12.10 9.36 9.57
C ASN A 68 12.42 7.97 10.15
N LEU A 69 11.77 6.91 9.67
CA LEU A 69 11.95 5.54 10.17
C LEU A 69 12.95 4.77 9.29
N SER A 70 13.46 3.65 9.84
CA SER A 70 14.43 2.78 9.16
C SER A 70 13.90 2.26 7.82
N ALA A 71 14.75 2.25 6.78
CA ALA A 71 14.41 1.73 5.45
C ALA A 71 13.95 0.27 5.45
N GLY A 72 14.38 -0.55 6.42
CA GLY A 72 13.93 -1.93 6.56
C GLY A 72 12.40 -2.05 6.76
N LEU A 73 11.80 -1.12 7.52
CA LEU A 73 10.34 -1.13 7.72
C LEU A 73 9.62 -0.76 6.42
N SER A 74 10.06 0.29 5.73
CA SER A 74 9.50 0.71 4.44
C SER A 74 9.65 -0.39 3.38
N LEU A 75 10.76 -1.14 3.38
CA LEU A 75 10.98 -2.27 2.47
C LEU A 75 10.02 -3.42 2.74
N TYR A 76 9.84 -3.81 4.01
CA TYR A 76 8.90 -4.88 4.38
C TYR A 76 7.48 -4.55 3.91
N TRP A 77 7.03 -3.32 4.14
CA TRP A 77 5.69 -2.88 3.72
C TRP A 77 5.59 -2.77 2.20
N ALA A 78 6.61 -2.23 1.54
CA ALA A 78 6.65 -2.13 0.08
C ALA A 78 6.57 -3.52 -0.59
N ALA A 79 7.35 -4.49 -0.12
CA ALA A 79 7.33 -5.85 -0.64
C ALA A 79 5.95 -6.51 -0.45
N GLY A 80 5.36 -6.36 0.74
CA GLY A 80 4.01 -6.85 1.03
C GLY A 80 2.95 -6.21 0.13
N ASN A 81 3.03 -4.89 -0.09
CA ASN A 81 2.11 -4.18 -0.99
C ASN A 81 2.26 -4.66 -2.44
N ILE A 82 3.47 -4.91 -2.94
CA ILE A 82 3.68 -5.45 -4.30
C ILE A 82 3.00 -6.81 -4.44
N ILE A 83 3.24 -7.73 -3.49
CA ILE A 83 2.63 -9.06 -3.52
C ILE A 83 1.11 -8.94 -3.45
N GLY A 84 0.60 -8.09 -2.55
CA GLY A 84 -0.83 -7.83 -2.40
C GLY A 84 -1.44 -7.22 -3.66
N ILE A 85 -0.77 -6.30 -4.34
CA ILE A 85 -1.22 -5.73 -5.61
C ILE A 85 -1.27 -6.80 -6.70
N VAL A 86 -0.24 -7.64 -6.82
CA VAL A 86 -0.20 -8.74 -7.79
C VAL A 86 -1.35 -9.72 -7.53
N GLN A 87 -1.54 -10.12 -6.27
CA GLN A 87 -2.66 -10.97 -5.86
C GLN A 87 -4.00 -10.30 -6.17
N GLN A 88 -4.18 -9.03 -5.82
CA GLN A 88 -5.40 -8.28 -6.05
C GLN A 88 -5.69 -8.13 -7.55
N LEU A 89 -4.66 -7.88 -8.38
CA LEU A 89 -4.79 -7.83 -9.84
C LEU A 89 -5.19 -9.18 -10.42
N ALA A 90 -4.57 -10.27 -9.96
CA ALA A 90 -4.93 -11.63 -10.36
C ALA A 90 -6.39 -11.94 -9.96
N PHE A 91 -6.78 -11.64 -8.72
CA PHE A 91 -8.14 -11.82 -8.21
C PHE A 91 -9.16 -11.02 -9.03
N ASN A 92 -8.83 -9.78 -9.34
CA ASN A 92 -9.70 -8.88 -10.11
C ASN A 92 -9.88 -9.33 -11.57
N ARG A 93 -8.96 -10.15 -12.11
CA ARG A 93 -9.08 -10.76 -13.45
C ARG A 93 -9.94 -12.03 -13.46
N THR A 94 -10.23 -12.63 -12.30
CA THR A 94 -11.10 -13.82 -12.21
C THR A 94 -12.57 -13.48 -12.48
N LYS A 95 -13.39 -14.50 -12.79
CA LYS A 95 -14.85 -14.33 -12.97
C LYS A 95 -15.52 -13.69 -11.76
N PHE A 96 -15.09 -14.06 -10.55
CA PHE A 96 -15.59 -13.52 -9.28
C PHE A 96 -15.33 -12.02 -9.13
N GLY A 97 -14.13 -11.55 -9.50
CA GLY A 97 -13.79 -10.13 -9.48
C GLY A 97 -14.63 -9.29 -10.45
N ARG A 98 -14.91 -9.82 -11.65
CA ARG A 98 -15.79 -9.16 -12.64
C ARG A 98 -17.24 -9.08 -12.19
N GLU A 99 -17.75 -10.17 -11.61
CA GLU A 99 -19.11 -10.23 -11.08
C GLU A 99 -19.27 -9.27 -9.89
N MET A 100 -18.28 -9.23 -9.00
CA MET A 100 -18.30 -8.30 -7.88
C MET A 100 -18.30 -6.84 -8.35
N ARG A 101 -17.47 -6.48 -9.33
CA ARG A 101 -17.50 -5.14 -9.96
C ARG A 101 -18.86 -4.81 -10.58
N ALA A 102 -19.50 -5.77 -11.26
CA ALA A 102 -20.82 -5.59 -11.83
C ALA A 102 -21.89 -5.34 -10.74
N HIS A 103 -21.84 -6.05 -9.61
CA HIS A 103 -22.71 -5.81 -8.46
C HIS A 103 -22.48 -4.44 -7.82
N LEU A 104 -21.24 -3.99 -7.71
CA LEU A 104 -20.90 -2.66 -7.20
C LEU A 104 -21.42 -1.56 -8.11
N GLN A 105 -21.27 -1.71 -9.43
CA GLN A 105 -21.82 -0.77 -10.42
C GLN A 105 -23.35 -0.71 -10.36
N LYS A 106 -24.02 -1.85 -10.25
CA LYS A 106 -25.49 -1.90 -10.08
C LYS A 106 -25.94 -1.17 -8.81
N ARG A 107 -25.20 -1.30 -7.71
CA ARG A 107 -25.48 -0.57 -6.45
C ARG A 107 -25.25 0.94 -6.59
N ALA A 108 -24.21 1.36 -7.29
CA ALA A 108 -23.92 2.78 -7.53
C ALA A 108 -24.99 3.46 -8.41
N LEU A 109 -25.47 2.77 -9.45
CA LEU A 109 -26.54 3.26 -10.33
C LEU A 109 -27.90 3.34 -9.62
N LYS A 110 -28.19 2.41 -8.69
CA LYS A 110 -29.44 2.40 -7.93
C LYS A 110 -29.49 3.46 -6.81
N LYS A 111 -28.35 4.05 -6.46
CA LYS A 111 -28.21 5.11 -5.44
C LYS A 111 -28.21 6.52 -6.04
N ARG A 112 -28.30 6.63 -7.38
CA ARG A 112 -28.45 7.88 -8.14
C ARG A 112 -29.92 8.10 -8.48
#